data_AF-A0A498FDA4-F1
#
_entry.id   AF-A0A498FDA4-F1
#
_cell.length_a   1.000
_cell.length_b   1.000
_cell.length_c   1.000
_cell.angle_alpha   90.00
_cell.angle_beta   90.00
_cell.angle_gamma   90.00
#
_symmetry.space_group_name_H-M   'P 1'
#
loop_
_entity.id
_entity.type
_entity.pdbx_description
1 polymer ?
#
loop_
_entity_poly.entity_id
_entity_poly.type
_entity_poly.pdbx_seq_one_letter_code
_entity_poly.pdbx_strand_id
1 'polypeptide(L)'
;FLLVSGAFYALSRHTGVPWLFLSAFVAALSIFPVTLSLLNLAVPRDAVTYGFSGVNMALVGFLPVAIGRYIEAKRRRPIDATLLLAAFFLSVSGIAMLAVPRSTLTFAVATAGVALSVLFGGSFARHERSSANSHDRLRTAAADPEIVLGIGTWILLLVAAFPQTVASGGSVMNVYAHFVGYALGFITAYLAHEWELFENRVKKRVDTGRLGPS
;
A
#
# COMPACT_ATOMS: atom_id res chain seq x y z
N PHE A 1 -8.45 -0.59 12.70
CA PHE A 1 -9.14 -1.78 12.14
C PHE A 1 -10.43 -1.41 11.42
N LEU A 2 -11.53 -1.02 12.09
CA LEU A 2 -12.83 -0.74 11.43
C LEU A 2 -12.77 0.28 10.29
N LEU A 3 -12.04 1.39 10.45
CA LEU A 3 -11.81 2.38 9.39
C LEU A 3 -11.10 1.79 8.17
N VAL A 4 -10.09 0.98 8.42
CA VAL A 4 -9.28 0.33 7.37
C VAL A 4 -10.09 -0.74 6.67
N SER A 5 -10.77 -1.61 7.42
CA SER A 5 -11.67 -2.64 6.90
C SER A 5 -12.85 -2.02 6.14
N GLY A 6 -13.38 -0.88 6.59
CA GLY A 6 -14.46 -0.14 5.95
C GLY A 6 -14.02 0.51 4.64
N ALA A 7 -12.88 1.20 4.62
CA ALA A 7 -12.28 1.75 3.40
C ALA A 7 -11.94 0.63 2.40
N PHE A 8 -11.38 -0.48 2.90
CA PHE A 8 -11.07 -1.66 2.09
C PHE A 8 -12.32 -2.32 1.50
N TYR A 9 -13.38 -2.45 2.29
CA TYR A 9 -14.66 -2.99 1.83
C TYR A 9 -15.32 -2.07 0.80
N ALA A 10 -15.28 -0.75 1.00
CA ALA A 10 -15.80 0.23 0.06
C ALA A 10 -15.06 0.15 -1.29
N LEU A 11 -13.72 0.15 -1.29
CA LEU A 11 -12.92 0.05 -2.52
C LEU A 11 -13.08 -1.33 -3.21
N SER A 12 -13.22 -2.41 -2.44
CA SER A 12 -13.38 -3.78 -2.97
C SER A 12 -14.71 -3.97 -3.70
N ARG A 13 -15.80 -3.31 -3.26
CA ARG A 13 -17.12 -3.41 -3.90
C ARG A 13 -17.15 -2.86 -5.34
N HIS A 14 -16.25 -1.93 -5.67
CA HIS A 14 -16.24 -1.29 -6.99
C HIS A 14 -15.27 -1.92 -8.00
N THR A 15 -14.42 -2.87 -7.59
CA THR A 15 -13.34 -3.40 -8.44
C THR A 15 -13.64 -4.74 -9.13
N GLY A 16 -14.85 -5.30 -9.01
CA GLY A 16 -15.30 -6.49 -9.77
C GLY A 16 -14.59 -7.83 -9.46
N VAL A 17 -13.50 -7.81 -8.66
CA VAL A 17 -12.75 -9.01 -8.22
C VAL A 17 -12.41 -8.99 -6.71
N PRO A 18 -13.43 -9.02 -5.82
CA PRO A 18 -13.25 -8.90 -4.37
C PRO A 18 -12.46 -10.07 -3.74
N TRP A 19 -12.46 -11.25 -4.37
CA TRP A 19 -11.84 -12.47 -3.84
C TRP A 19 -10.31 -12.48 -3.86
N LEU A 20 -9.69 -11.76 -4.79
CA LEU A 20 -8.23 -11.68 -4.90
C LEU A 20 -7.63 -10.70 -3.89
N PHE A 21 -8.34 -9.59 -3.67
CA PHE A 21 -8.08 -8.66 -2.56
C PHE A 21 -8.20 -9.36 -1.21
N LEU A 22 -9.25 -10.16 -1.04
CA LEU A 22 -9.45 -10.96 0.16
C LEU A 22 -8.39 -12.05 0.31
N SER A 23 -7.91 -12.67 -0.77
CA SER A 23 -6.86 -13.70 -0.67
C SER A 23 -5.47 -13.12 -0.46
N ALA A 24 -5.13 -11.95 -1.01
CA ALA A 24 -3.91 -11.22 -0.63
C ALA A 24 -3.99 -10.77 0.84
N PHE A 25 -5.17 -10.32 1.29
CA PHE A 25 -5.42 -9.98 2.69
C PHE A 25 -5.34 -11.20 3.63
N VAL A 26 -5.89 -12.35 3.24
CA VAL A 26 -5.82 -13.62 3.99
C VAL A 26 -4.41 -14.20 3.97
N ALA A 27 -3.68 -14.07 2.86
CA ALA A 27 -2.27 -14.46 2.78
C ALA A 27 -1.41 -13.56 3.66
N ALA A 28 -1.65 -12.24 3.65
CA ALA A 28 -1.01 -11.31 4.57
C ALA A 28 -1.37 -11.65 6.03
N LEU A 29 -2.63 -11.90 6.35
CA LEU A 29 -3.08 -12.31 7.68
C LEU A 29 -2.53 -13.67 8.12
N SER A 30 -2.20 -14.58 7.21
CA SER A 30 -1.68 -15.92 7.55
C SER A 30 -0.16 -15.93 7.67
N ILE A 31 0.55 -15.21 6.79
CA ILE A 31 2.02 -15.21 6.73
C ILE A 31 2.59 -14.23 7.76
N PHE A 32 1.98 -13.05 7.93
CA PHE A 32 2.57 -12.00 8.77
C PHE A 32 2.62 -12.36 10.26
N PRO A 33 1.59 -12.96 10.89
CA PRO A 33 1.69 -13.34 12.30
C PRO A 33 2.80 -14.35 12.53
N VAL A 34 3.03 -15.26 11.57
CA VAL A 34 4.11 -16.27 11.66
C VAL A 34 5.48 -15.61 11.49
N THR A 35 5.67 -14.80 10.44
CA THR A 35 6.94 -14.10 10.21
C THR A 35 7.27 -13.12 11.33
N LEU A 36 6.29 -12.34 11.81
CA LEU A 36 6.47 -11.41 12.93
C LEU A 36 6.69 -12.15 14.26
N SER A 37 6.03 -13.29 14.49
CA SER A 37 6.28 -14.11 15.68
C SER A 37 7.67 -14.74 15.66
N LEU A 38 8.16 -15.20 14.51
CA LEU A 38 9.50 -15.74 14.36
C LEU A 38 10.59 -14.66 14.53
N LEU A 39 10.36 -13.46 13.98
CA LEU A 39 11.26 -12.32 14.16
C LEU A 39 11.28 -11.82 15.60
N ASN A 40 10.13 -11.89 16.28
CA ASN A 40 9.99 -11.53 17.69
C ASN A 40 10.54 -12.61 18.64
N LEU A 41 10.55 -13.90 18.25
CA LEU A 41 11.19 -14.99 19.01
C LEU A 41 12.73 -14.88 19.01
N ALA A 42 13.31 -14.23 18.01
CA ALA A 42 14.75 -14.00 17.94
C ALA A 42 15.24 -12.89 18.89
N VAL A 43 14.34 -12.14 19.53
CA VAL A 43 14.64 -11.07 20.49
C VAL A 43 13.94 -11.39 21.83
N PRO A 44 14.67 -11.76 22.89
CA PRO A 44 14.06 -12.28 24.12
C PRO A 44 13.42 -11.16 24.97
N ARG A 45 12.10 -10.92 24.83
CA ARG A 45 11.27 -10.05 25.72
C ARG A 45 9.79 -10.44 25.72
N ASP A 46 9.07 -10.04 26.78
CA ASP A 46 7.66 -10.36 27.05
C ASP A 46 6.72 -10.03 25.88
N ALA A 47 6.22 -11.09 25.26
CA ALA A 47 5.38 -11.07 24.08
C ALA A 47 3.92 -10.76 24.46
N VAL A 48 3.57 -9.49 24.51
CA VAL A 48 2.15 -9.08 24.61
C VAL A 48 1.80 -8.25 23.37
N THR A 49 1.08 -8.86 22.42
CA THR A 49 0.26 -8.23 21.36
C THR A 49 0.89 -7.50 20.15
N TYR A 50 2.21 -7.41 20.00
CA TYR A 50 2.87 -6.63 18.93
C TYR A 50 2.64 -7.10 17.47
N GLY A 51 2.16 -8.33 17.23
CA GLY A 51 1.94 -8.85 15.87
C GLY A 51 0.73 -8.23 15.14
N PHE A 52 -0.31 -7.81 15.88
CA PHE A 52 -1.54 -7.30 15.27
C PHE A 52 -1.38 -5.87 14.71
N SER A 53 -0.49 -5.06 15.28
CA SER A 53 -0.24 -3.70 14.79
C SER A 53 0.50 -3.72 13.44
N GLY A 54 1.46 -4.64 13.26
CA GLY A 54 2.11 -4.90 11.97
C GLY A 54 1.12 -5.35 10.89
N VAL A 55 0.13 -6.18 11.24
CA VAL A 55 -0.97 -6.58 10.34
C VAL A 55 -1.82 -5.37 9.93
N ASN A 56 -2.17 -4.51 10.88
CA ASN A 56 -2.89 -3.26 10.55
C ASN A 56 -2.04 -2.38 9.61
N MET A 57 -0.72 -2.33 9.81
CA MET A 57 0.15 -1.56 8.94
C MET A 57 0.32 -2.17 7.56
N ALA A 58 0.27 -3.49 7.42
CA ALA A 58 0.22 -4.14 6.11
C ALA A 58 -1.00 -3.69 5.31
N LEU A 59 -2.15 -3.52 5.96
CA LEU A 59 -3.31 -2.90 5.32
C LEU A 59 -3.05 -1.45 4.90
N VAL A 60 -2.39 -0.65 5.75
CA VAL A 60 -2.01 0.73 5.39
C VAL A 60 -1.06 0.76 4.18
N GLY A 61 -0.12 -0.19 4.09
CA GLY A 61 0.76 -0.36 2.94
C GLY A 61 0.02 -0.75 1.66
N PHE A 62 -1.11 -1.44 1.80
CA PHE A 62 -1.95 -1.86 0.70
C PHE A 62 -2.75 -0.68 0.08
N LEU A 63 -3.17 0.31 0.89
CA LEU A 63 -4.00 1.44 0.46
C LEU A 63 -3.54 2.17 -0.81
N PRO A 64 -2.27 2.57 -1.00
CA PRO A 64 -1.84 3.28 -2.22
C PRO A 64 -2.08 2.47 -3.49
N VAL A 65 -1.91 1.13 -3.43
CA VAL A 65 -2.21 0.25 -4.57
C VAL A 65 -3.72 0.13 -4.81
N ALA A 66 -4.51 0.04 -3.75
CA ALA A 66 -5.97 0.03 -3.86
C ALA A 66 -6.52 1.31 -4.49
N ILE A 67 -6.00 2.47 -4.09
CA ILE A 67 -6.34 3.78 -4.65
C ILE A 67 -5.95 3.82 -6.14
N GLY A 68 -4.75 3.33 -6.49
CA GLY A 68 -4.32 3.19 -7.87
C GLY A 68 -5.31 2.38 -8.71
N ARG A 69 -5.65 1.16 -8.28
CA ARG A 69 -6.64 0.30 -8.95
C ARG A 69 -8.02 0.95 -9.09
N TYR A 70 -8.45 1.71 -8.08
CA TYR A 70 -9.71 2.45 -8.16
C TYR A 70 -9.66 3.52 -9.25
N ILE A 71 -8.58 4.29 -9.32
CA ILE A 71 -8.35 5.28 -10.39
C ILE A 71 -8.33 4.58 -11.76
N GLU A 72 -7.70 3.41 -11.89
CA GLU A 72 -7.68 2.63 -13.14
C GLU A 72 -9.08 2.23 -13.59
N ALA A 73 -9.88 1.68 -12.67
CA ALA A 73 -11.25 1.27 -12.94
C ALA A 73 -12.10 2.46 -13.43
N LYS A 74 -11.93 3.62 -12.81
CA LYS A 74 -12.64 4.85 -13.18
C LYS A 74 -12.16 5.42 -14.51
N ARG A 75 -10.86 5.41 -14.79
CA ARG A 75 -10.27 5.92 -16.04
C ARG A 75 -10.38 4.94 -17.21
N ARG A 76 -10.67 3.66 -16.93
CA ARG A 76 -10.56 2.52 -17.87
C ARG A 76 -9.20 2.45 -18.56
N ARG A 77 -8.15 2.77 -17.81
CA ARG A 77 -6.76 2.80 -18.30
C ARG A 77 -5.84 2.38 -17.15
N PRO A 78 -4.85 1.50 -17.39
CA PRO A 78 -3.89 1.14 -16.36
C PRO A 78 -3.07 2.35 -15.93
N ILE A 79 -2.73 2.37 -14.65
CA ILE A 79 -1.80 3.30 -14.04
C ILE A 79 -0.44 2.64 -14.10
N ASP A 80 0.55 3.44 -14.41
CA ASP A 80 1.93 3.00 -14.40
C ASP A 80 2.37 2.73 -12.94
N ALA A 81 2.98 1.57 -12.71
CA ALA A 81 3.55 1.20 -11.42
C ALA A 81 4.59 2.18 -10.90
N THR A 82 5.20 3.01 -11.76
CA THR A 82 6.04 4.12 -11.33
C THR A 82 5.29 5.10 -10.40
N LEU A 83 3.98 5.32 -10.58
CA LEU A 83 3.19 6.14 -9.65
C LEU A 83 3.06 5.48 -8.28
N LEU A 84 2.89 4.16 -8.23
CA LEU A 84 2.79 3.39 -6.98
C LEU A 84 4.12 3.42 -6.23
N LEU A 85 5.23 3.24 -6.94
CA LEU A 85 6.58 3.38 -6.37
C LEU A 85 6.82 4.80 -5.84
N ALA A 86 6.39 5.83 -6.58
CA ALA A 86 6.51 7.21 -6.13
C ALA A 86 5.76 7.45 -4.81
N ALA A 87 4.55 6.91 -4.68
CA ALA A 87 3.76 6.97 -3.45
C ALA A 87 4.45 6.23 -2.30
N PHE A 88 5.02 5.05 -2.56
CA PHE A 88 5.78 4.30 -1.57
C PHE A 88 7.00 5.08 -1.07
N PHE A 89 7.87 5.57 -1.96
CA PHE A 89 9.04 6.32 -1.53
C PHE A 89 8.70 7.62 -0.81
N LEU A 90 7.61 8.30 -1.20
CA LEU A 90 7.10 9.46 -0.48
C LEU A 90 6.70 9.10 0.95
N SER A 91 5.97 8.00 1.12
CA SER A 91 5.54 7.53 2.43
C SER A 91 6.70 7.09 3.31
N VAL A 92 7.72 6.40 2.76
CA VAL A 92 8.93 6.00 3.49
C VAL A 92 9.69 7.22 3.98
N SER A 93 9.80 8.26 3.15
CA SER A 93 10.39 9.54 3.56
C SER A 93 9.63 10.19 4.71
N GLY A 94 8.29 10.23 4.62
CA GLY A 94 7.43 10.73 5.69
C GLY A 94 7.58 9.92 6.98
N ILE A 95 7.57 8.59 6.90
CA ILE A 95 7.77 7.69 8.06
C ILE A 95 9.13 7.94 8.71
N ALA A 96 10.21 8.06 7.93
CA ALA A 96 11.54 8.35 8.46
C ALA A 96 11.54 9.65 9.28
N MET A 97 10.90 10.70 8.77
CA MET A 97 10.80 11.99 9.44
C MET A 97 9.89 11.97 10.69
N LEU A 98 8.85 11.14 10.68
CA LEU A 98 7.85 11.05 11.76
C LEU A 98 8.26 10.10 12.88
N ALA A 99 8.93 8.99 12.56
CA ALA A 99 9.17 7.90 13.51
C ALA A 99 10.60 7.88 14.07
N VAL A 100 11.58 8.41 13.33
CA VAL A 100 12.99 8.29 13.68
C VAL A 100 13.48 9.60 14.31
N PRO A 101 14.26 9.54 15.41
CA PRO A 101 14.92 10.72 15.95
C PRO A 101 15.69 11.48 14.87
N ARG A 102 15.65 12.82 14.93
CA ARG A 102 16.30 13.66 13.91
C ARG A 102 17.81 13.47 13.98
N SER A 103 18.37 12.91 12.92
CA SER A 103 19.79 12.64 12.75
C SER A 103 20.16 12.86 11.29
N THR A 104 21.46 13.00 11.00
CA THR A 104 21.96 13.09 9.61
C THR A 104 21.49 11.91 8.77
N LEU A 105 21.44 10.71 9.35
CA LEU A 105 20.94 9.51 8.66
C LEU A 105 19.45 9.62 8.34
N THR A 106 18.63 10.11 9.28
CA THR A 106 17.20 10.35 9.07
C THR A 106 16.97 11.31 7.90
N PHE A 107 17.71 12.41 7.86
CA PHE A 107 17.64 13.37 6.76
C PHE A 107 18.13 12.78 5.44
N ALA A 108 19.19 11.97 5.45
CA ALA A 108 19.68 11.29 4.25
C ALA A 108 18.63 10.32 3.67
N VAL A 109 18.02 9.49 4.53
CA VAL A 109 16.95 8.56 4.13
C VAL A 109 15.72 9.32 3.61
N ALA A 110 15.29 10.37 4.32
CA ALA A 110 14.16 11.19 3.91
C ALA A 110 14.41 11.85 2.55
N THR A 111 15.60 12.41 2.36
CA THR A 111 16.01 13.06 1.10
C THR A 111 16.08 12.06 -0.04
N ALA A 112 16.66 10.88 0.18
CA ALA A 112 16.70 9.82 -0.82
C ALA A 112 15.28 9.36 -1.21
N GLY A 113 14.39 9.18 -0.23
CA GLY A 113 12.98 8.85 -0.48
C GLY A 113 12.25 9.92 -1.30
N VAL A 114 12.44 11.21 -0.98
CA VAL A 114 11.88 12.30 -1.79
C VAL A 114 12.46 12.29 -3.21
N ALA A 115 13.78 12.14 -3.35
CA ALA A 115 14.44 12.12 -4.65
C ALA A 115 13.90 10.99 -5.54
N LEU A 116 13.75 9.78 -4.99
CA LEU A 116 13.15 8.64 -5.69
C LEU A 116 11.67 8.90 -6.01
N SER A 117 10.91 9.47 -5.08
CA SER A 117 9.50 9.82 -5.33
C SER A 117 9.36 10.81 -6.48
N VAL A 118 10.21 11.84 -6.53
CA VAL A 118 10.26 12.82 -7.62
C VAL A 118 10.69 12.17 -8.93
N LEU A 119 11.67 11.27 -8.90
CA LEU A 119 12.15 10.55 -10.09
C LEU A 119 11.02 9.70 -10.71
N PHE A 120 10.40 8.84 -9.92
CA PHE A 120 9.32 7.95 -10.39
C PHE A 120 8.05 8.73 -10.74
N GLY A 121 7.65 9.70 -9.91
CA GLY A 121 6.49 10.56 -10.18
C GLY A 121 6.70 11.46 -11.40
N GLY A 122 7.93 11.92 -11.64
CA GLY A 122 8.33 12.65 -12.83
C GLY A 122 8.27 11.80 -14.09
N SER A 123 8.69 10.52 -14.02
CA SER A 123 8.55 9.55 -15.10
C SER A 123 7.07 9.35 -15.47
N PHE A 124 6.22 9.10 -14.47
CA PHE A 124 4.77 9.00 -14.64
C PHE A 124 4.18 10.25 -15.29
N ALA A 125 4.52 11.45 -14.78
CA ALA A 125 4.03 12.71 -15.31
C ALA A 125 4.43 12.93 -16.76
N ARG A 126 5.65 12.53 -17.17
CA ARG A 126 6.10 12.59 -18.57
C ARG A 126 5.29 11.64 -19.45
N HIS A 127 5.06 10.42 -18.99
CA HIS A 127 4.27 9.43 -19.73
C HIS A 127 2.81 9.87 -19.90
N GLU A 128 2.19 10.43 -18.86
CA GLU A 128 0.82 10.96 -18.92
C GLU A 128 0.70 12.23 -19.78
N ARG A 129 1.69 13.13 -19.77
CA ARG A 129 1.73 14.34 -20.61
C ARG A 129 1.74 14.04 -22.11
N SER A 130 2.33 12.93 -22.51
CA SER A 130 2.33 12.47 -23.91
C SER A 130 0.92 12.19 -24.43
N SER A 131 -0.07 12.02 -23.53
CA SER A 131 -1.45 11.73 -23.88
C SER A 131 -2.34 12.96 -23.61
N ALA A 132 -2.70 13.71 -24.65
CA ALA A 132 -3.41 15.00 -24.54
C ALA A 132 -4.71 14.95 -23.71
N ASN A 133 -5.45 13.83 -23.73
CA ASN A 133 -6.70 13.64 -22.99
C ASN A 133 -6.52 13.06 -21.57
N SER A 134 -5.28 12.73 -21.19
CA SER A 134 -5.01 12.05 -19.92
C SER A 134 -5.03 12.98 -18.72
N HIS A 135 -4.57 14.23 -18.88
CA HIS A 135 -4.44 15.21 -17.80
C HIS A 135 -5.78 15.59 -17.18
N ASP A 136 -6.79 15.89 -18.01
CA ASP A 136 -8.12 16.27 -17.52
C ASP A 136 -8.85 15.09 -16.87
N ARG A 137 -8.64 13.88 -17.39
CA ARG A 137 -9.18 12.65 -16.80
C ARG A 137 -8.53 12.33 -15.46
N LEU A 138 -7.21 12.53 -15.34
CA LEU A 138 -6.50 12.32 -14.08
C LEU A 138 -6.90 13.36 -13.03
N ARG A 139 -7.06 14.63 -13.42
CA ARG A 139 -7.57 15.69 -12.53
C ARG A 139 -8.99 15.40 -12.06
N THR A 140 -9.86 14.99 -12.98
CA THR A 140 -11.24 14.62 -12.66
C THR A 140 -11.31 13.40 -11.75
N ALA A 141 -10.41 12.43 -11.95
CA ALA A 141 -10.28 11.30 -11.04
C ALA A 141 -9.74 11.73 -9.67
N ALA A 142 -8.70 12.58 -9.62
CA ALA A 142 -8.11 13.06 -8.37
C ALA A 142 -9.07 13.91 -7.53
N ALA A 143 -10.06 14.55 -8.15
CA ALA A 143 -11.13 15.29 -7.47
C ALA A 143 -12.27 14.39 -6.96
N ASP A 144 -12.22 13.08 -7.21
CA ASP A 144 -13.20 12.14 -6.68
C ASP A 144 -13.16 12.11 -5.15
N PRO A 145 -14.29 12.33 -4.45
CA PRO A 145 -14.37 12.23 -3.00
C PRO A 145 -13.81 10.91 -2.45
N GLU A 146 -14.00 9.78 -3.11
CA GLU A 146 -13.50 8.48 -2.64
C GLU A 146 -11.98 8.38 -2.71
N ILE A 147 -11.36 8.97 -3.73
CA ILE A 147 -9.90 9.04 -3.87
C ILE A 147 -9.33 10.00 -2.83
N VAL A 148 -9.94 11.16 -2.63
CA VAL A 148 -9.54 12.14 -1.61
C VAL A 148 -9.63 11.52 -0.22
N LEU A 149 -10.73 10.82 0.09
CA LEU A 149 -10.91 10.12 1.35
C LEU A 149 -9.90 8.97 1.51
N GLY A 150 -9.60 8.23 0.44
CA GLY A 150 -8.59 7.16 0.46
C GLY A 150 -7.19 7.69 0.76
N ILE A 151 -6.77 8.75 0.07
CA ILE A 151 -5.47 9.41 0.28
C ILE A 151 -5.42 10.03 1.69
N GLY A 152 -6.47 10.73 2.11
CA GLY A 152 -6.56 11.34 3.44
C GLY A 152 -6.49 10.28 4.54
N THR A 153 -7.19 9.16 4.37
CA THR A 153 -7.14 8.03 5.31
C THR A 153 -5.74 7.42 5.35
N TRP A 154 -5.10 7.22 4.21
CA TRP A 154 -3.74 6.69 4.14
C TRP A 154 -2.74 7.58 4.88
N ILE A 155 -2.76 8.89 4.62
CA ILE A 155 -1.89 9.86 5.30
C ILE A 155 -2.18 9.91 6.80
N LEU A 156 -3.45 9.97 7.20
CA LEU A 156 -3.86 10.01 8.60
C LEU A 156 -3.37 8.77 9.36
N LEU A 157 -3.51 7.59 8.75
CA LEU A 157 -3.06 6.33 9.34
C LEU A 157 -1.53 6.26 9.45
N LEU A 158 -0.80 6.78 8.46
CA LEU A 158 0.66 6.90 8.55
C LEU A 158 1.06 7.80 9.72
N VAL A 159 0.46 8.99 9.86
CA VAL A 159 0.78 9.90 10.97
C VAL A 159 0.43 9.28 12.32
N ALA A 160 -0.72 8.62 12.43
CA ALA A 160 -1.17 7.98 13.67
C ALA A 160 -0.30 6.77 14.07
N ALA A 161 0.22 6.03 13.10
CA ALA A 161 1.00 4.82 13.34
C ALA A 161 2.48 5.06 13.66
N PHE A 162 2.99 6.25 13.36
CA PHE A 162 4.41 6.60 13.49
C PHE A 162 4.60 7.88 14.32
N PRO A 163 4.25 7.88 15.62
CA PRO A 163 4.47 9.05 16.48
C PRO A 163 5.97 9.27 16.77
N GLN A 164 6.35 10.54 16.98
CA GLN A 164 7.67 10.94 17.47
C GLN A 164 7.83 10.50 18.94
N THR A 165 8.18 9.25 19.21
CA THR A 165 8.48 8.80 20.58
C THR A 165 9.98 8.67 20.77
N VAL A 166 10.49 9.31 21.82
CA VAL A 166 11.87 9.12 22.27
C VAL A 166 12.05 7.64 22.57
N ALA A 167 13.06 7.03 21.96
CA ALA A 167 13.31 5.59 21.99
C ALA A 167 13.43 5.02 23.42
N SER A 168 12.31 4.69 24.05
CA SER A 168 12.26 3.77 25.18
C SER A 168 12.26 2.35 24.61
N GLY A 169 12.90 1.40 25.31
CA GLY A 169 13.31 0.10 24.74
C GLY A 169 12.23 -0.79 24.11
N GLY A 170 10.93 -0.46 24.23
CA GLY A 170 9.83 -1.11 23.51
C GLY A 170 9.29 -0.33 22.30
N SER A 171 9.48 1.00 22.26
CA SER A 171 8.92 1.86 21.21
C SER A 171 9.61 1.68 19.86
N VAL A 172 10.92 1.47 19.85
CA VAL A 172 11.70 1.29 18.61
C VAL A 172 11.28 0.01 17.88
N MET A 173 11.08 -1.07 18.63
CA MET A 173 10.64 -2.35 18.07
C MET A 173 9.24 -2.23 17.47
N ASN A 174 8.35 -1.46 18.10
CA ASN A 174 7.00 -1.23 17.58
C ASN A 174 7.01 -0.44 16.27
N VAL A 175 7.82 0.62 16.18
CA VAL A 175 8.04 1.38 14.93
C VAL A 175 8.61 0.50 13.83
N TYR A 176 9.57 -0.37 14.17
CA TYR A 176 10.14 -1.32 13.22
C TYR A 176 9.08 -2.31 12.72
N ALA A 177 8.31 -2.94 13.62
CA ALA A 177 7.24 -3.86 13.25
C ALA A 177 6.15 -3.18 12.41
N HIS A 178 5.80 -1.94 12.73
CA HIS A 178 4.88 -1.11 11.93
C HIS A 178 5.41 -0.87 10.52
N PHE A 179 6.67 -0.47 10.40
CA PHE A 179 7.31 -0.21 9.11
C PHE A 179 7.44 -1.48 8.26
N VAL A 180 7.87 -2.59 8.86
CA VAL A 180 7.95 -3.89 8.18
C VAL A 180 6.57 -4.35 7.73
N GLY A 181 5.57 -4.21 8.60
CA GLY A 181 4.16 -4.44 8.28
C GLY A 181 3.73 -3.68 7.03
N TYR A 182 3.93 -2.36 7.07
CA TYR A 182 3.64 -1.44 5.98
C TYR A 182 4.35 -1.81 4.67
N ALA A 183 5.67 -2.01 4.70
CA ALA A 183 6.47 -2.29 3.52
C ALA A 183 6.07 -3.61 2.86
N LEU A 184 5.89 -4.67 3.64
CA LEU A 184 5.47 -5.97 3.12
C LEU A 184 4.05 -5.91 2.54
N GLY A 185 3.13 -5.17 3.18
CA GLY A 185 1.77 -4.96 2.68
C GLY A 185 1.77 -4.25 1.33
N PHE A 186 2.59 -3.19 1.19
CA PHE A 186 2.80 -2.51 -0.08
C PHE A 186 3.40 -3.43 -1.13
N ILE A 187 4.52 -4.10 -0.84
CA ILE A 187 5.23 -4.96 -1.81
C ILE A 187 4.32 -6.08 -2.30
N THR A 188 3.55 -6.70 -1.41
CA THR A 188 2.61 -7.77 -1.77
C THR A 188 1.54 -7.23 -2.73
N ALA A 189 0.95 -6.08 -2.43
CA ALA A 189 -0.06 -5.45 -3.27
C ALA A 189 0.51 -5.00 -4.62
N TYR A 190 1.68 -4.39 -4.60
CA TYR A 190 2.42 -3.92 -5.76
C TYR A 190 2.76 -5.06 -6.71
N LEU A 191 3.35 -6.13 -6.21
CA LEU A 191 3.69 -7.31 -6.99
C LEU A 191 2.44 -8.00 -7.55
N ALA A 192 1.37 -8.07 -6.77
CA ALA A 192 0.11 -8.63 -7.26
C ALA A 192 -0.47 -7.80 -8.43
N HIS A 193 -0.32 -6.48 -8.37
CA HIS A 193 -0.72 -5.56 -9.43
C HIS A 193 0.15 -5.72 -10.68
N GLU A 194 1.47 -5.69 -10.52
CA GLU A 194 2.45 -5.82 -11.61
C GLU A 194 2.37 -7.16 -12.34
N TRP A 195 2.19 -8.27 -11.62
CA TRP A 195 2.07 -9.59 -12.25
C TRP A 195 0.72 -9.86 -12.91
N GLU A 196 -0.17 -8.87 -12.98
CA GLU A 196 -1.52 -9.01 -13.51
C GLU A 196 -2.24 -10.26 -12.96
N LEU A 197 -1.91 -10.69 -11.74
CA LEU A 197 -2.51 -11.87 -11.11
C LEU A 197 -4.05 -11.73 -11.02
N PHE A 198 -4.53 -10.50 -11.18
CA PHE A 198 -5.93 -10.11 -11.24
C PHE A 198 -6.58 -10.23 -12.63
N GLU A 199 -5.86 -10.05 -13.74
CA GLU A 199 -6.43 -10.08 -15.10
C GLU A 199 -6.45 -11.50 -15.69
N ASN A 200 -5.41 -12.28 -15.40
CA ASN A 200 -5.25 -13.63 -15.96
C ASN A 200 -6.32 -14.64 -15.47
N ARG A 201 -6.95 -14.41 -14.31
CA ARG A 201 -8.04 -15.28 -13.82
C ARG A 201 -9.41 -14.98 -14.43
N VAL A 202 -9.64 -13.77 -14.95
CA VAL A 202 -10.90 -13.42 -15.61
C VAL A 202 -10.95 -14.06 -17.00
N LYS A 203 -9.87 -13.97 -17.79
CA LYS A 203 -9.76 -14.68 -19.08
C LYS A 203 -9.94 -16.20 -18.91
N LYS A 204 -9.26 -16.80 -17.93
CA LYS A 204 -9.32 -18.25 -17.69
C LYS A 204 -10.71 -18.75 -17.28
N ARG A 205 -11.53 -17.92 -16.62
CA ARG A 205 -12.91 -18.27 -16.22
C ARG A 205 -13.93 -18.08 -17.36
N VAL A 206 -13.67 -17.14 -18.28
CA VAL A 206 -14.47 -16.95 -19.50
C VAL A 206 -14.23 -18.08 -20.50
N ASP A 207 -12.98 -18.56 -20.64
CA ASP A 207 -12.68 -19.69 -21.53
C ASP A 207 -13.21 -21.03 -21.01
N THR A 208 -13.24 -21.23 -19.69
CA THR A 208 -13.81 -22.46 -19.10
C THR A 208 -15.35 -22.45 -19.04
N GLY A 209 -15.99 -21.29 -19.14
CA GLY A 209 -17.45 -21.16 -19.24
C GLY A 209 -18.02 -21.35 -20.66
N ARG A 210 -17.16 -21.48 -21.68
CA ARG A 210 -17.55 -21.77 -23.07
C ARG A 210 -17.43 -23.25 -23.46
N LEU A 211 -17.00 -24.11 -22.55
CA LEU A 211 -16.90 -25.55 -22.78
C LEU A 211 -17.93 -26.29 -21.92
N GLY A 212 -19.11 -26.48 -22.48
CA GLY A 212 -20.05 -27.50 -22.02
C GLY A 212 -21.34 -27.53 -22.85
N PRO A 213 -21.95 -28.71 -23.05
CA PRO A 213 -21.38 -30.01 -23.41
C PRO A 213 -21.67 -30.33 -24.90
N SER A 214 -20.82 -31.14 -25.54
CA SER A 214 -21.15 -31.82 -26.80
C SER A 214 -22.05 -33.02 -26.54
#